data_AF-A0A9D7LAD2-F1
#
_entry.id   AF-A0A9D7LAD2-F1
#
_cell.length_a   1.000
_cell.length_b   1.000
_cell.length_c   1.000
_cell.angle_alpha   90.00
_cell.angle_beta   90.00
_cell.angle_gamma   90.00
#
_symmetry.space_group_name_H-M   'P 1'
#
loop_
_entity.id
_entity.type
_entity.pdbx_description
1 polymer ?
#
loop_
_entity_poly.entity_id
_entity_poly.type
_entity_poly.pdbx_seq_one_letter_code
_entity_poly.pdbx_strand_id
1 'polypeptide(L)'
;MATQEYYIRNENETEARGPFNLEQLTSLLDSGQLNLETLYYEATTEQWVAIGASAEMKAALFPEKKKLVVKAKENLKTLNTASDSRPPITVDDMLAAAEGRTNETGDKRDPAIAMARAAAIGTWSAIGMMVIAAAGEILPSIDFVLAFDPALLLEHPLLIIGAIDLVLAILLGLGMVTLYPVVRFRAALGLGFLGFLFYTQGLNLPLLAVCAGSAGLYLCTVSVSLIPVLFAGLLGLAGMAGTTYFLLTR
;
A
#
# COMPACT_ATOMS: atom_id res chain seq x y z
N MET A 1 61.11 38.49 -32.61
CA MET A 1 61.19 39.52 -31.54
C MET A 1 62.01 38.90 -30.44
N ALA A 2 63.11 39.53 -30.03
CA ALA A 2 64.05 38.94 -29.08
C ALA A 2 63.35 38.71 -27.73
N THR A 3 63.37 37.47 -27.24
CA THR A 3 62.89 37.11 -25.90
C THR A 3 63.74 37.87 -24.90
N GLN A 4 63.17 38.84 -24.19
CA GLN A 4 63.91 39.59 -23.19
C GLN A 4 64.18 38.67 -21.99
N GLU A 5 65.46 38.45 -21.71
CA GLU A 5 65.94 37.59 -20.64
C GLU A 5 66.22 38.42 -19.38
N TYR A 6 65.71 37.95 -18.25
CA TYR A 6 65.81 38.62 -16.96
C TYR A 6 66.64 37.80 -15.98
N TYR A 7 67.55 38.47 -15.30
CA TYR A 7 68.26 37.93 -14.14
C TYR A 7 67.65 38.51 -12.88
N ILE A 8 67.39 37.66 -11.89
CA ILE A 8 66.80 38.06 -10.61
C ILE A 8 67.72 37.67 -9.46
N ARG A 9 67.69 38.46 -8.39
CA ARG A 9 68.31 38.11 -7.11
C ARG A 9 67.43 38.59 -5.96
N ASN A 10 67.49 37.89 -4.85
CA ASN A 10 66.85 38.34 -3.62
C ASN A 10 67.68 39.46 -2.98
N GLU A 11 67.06 40.32 -2.17
CA GLU A 11 67.77 41.43 -1.50
C GLU A 11 68.93 40.95 -0.62
N ASN A 12 68.79 39.77 -0.02
CA ASN A 12 69.78 39.16 0.86
C ASN A 12 70.82 38.28 0.15
N GLU A 13 70.72 38.11 -1.18
CA GLU A 13 71.57 37.22 -1.95
C GLU A 13 72.37 37.98 -3.01
N THR A 14 73.68 37.77 -3.04
CA THR A 14 74.58 38.36 -4.05
C THR A 14 74.62 37.56 -5.35
N GLU A 15 74.08 36.34 -5.37
CA GLU A 15 74.06 35.48 -6.54
C GLU A 15 72.85 35.78 -7.43
N ALA A 16 73.12 36.04 -8.71
CA ALA A 16 72.09 36.22 -9.72
C ALA A 16 71.60 34.87 -10.25
N ARG A 17 70.27 34.72 -10.32
CA ARG A 17 69.59 33.54 -10.89
C ARG A 17 68.98 33.93 -12.24
N GLY A 18 69.17 33.09 -13.25
CA GLY A 18 68.65 33.30 -14.60
C GLY A 18 69.54 32.68 -15.67
N PRO A 19 69.26 32.92 -16.96
CA PRO A 19 68.22 33.82 -17.47
C PRO A 19 66.80 33.26 -17.39
N PHE A 20 65.82 34.10 -17.05
CA PHE A 20 64.38 33.78 -17.07
C PHE A 20 63.64 34.60 -18.11
N ASN A 21 62.61 34.02 -18.73
CA ASN A 21 61.65 34.78 -19.53
C ASN A 21 60.49 35.31 -18.65
N LEU A 22 59.64 36.18 -19.21
CA LEU A 22 58.53 36.78 -18.47
C LEU A 22 57.53 35.74 -17.94
N GLU A 23 57.23 34.69 -18.71
CA GLU A 23 56.31 33.61 -18.28
C GLU A 23 56.86 32.79 -17.10
N GLN A 24 58.17 32.54 -17.09
CA GLN A 24 58.87 31.88 -15.99
C GLN A 24 58.89 32.76 -14.75
N LEU A 25 59.05 34.08 -14.89
CA LEU A 25 58.91 35.01 -13.76
C LEU A 25 57.50 35.01 -13.18
N THR A 26 56.45 34.94 -14.02
CA THR A 26 55.06 34.79 -13.55
C THR A 26 54.86 33.46 -12.79
N SER A 27 55.45 32.37 -13.29
CA SER A 27 55.39 31.07 -12.61
C SER A 27 56.13 31.08 -11.26
N LEU A 28 57.28 31.76 -11.18
CA LEU A 28 58.03 31.95 -9.94
C LEU A 28 57.25 32.81 -8.94
N LEU A 29 56.53 33.82 -9.42
CA LEU A 29 55.62 34.61 -8.61
C LEU A 29 54.47 33.77 -8.04
N ASP A 30 53.81 32.96 -8.86
CA ASP A 30 52.72 32.08 -8.41
C ASP A 30 53.19 31.04 -7.37
N SER A 31 54.44 30.59 -7.47
CA SER A 31 55.06 29.71 -6.48
C SER A 31 55.53 30.42 -5.20
N GLY A 32 55.39 31.75 -5.12
CA GLY A 32 55.76 32.56 -3.96
C GLY A 32 57.26 32.79 -3.78
N GLN A 33 58.08 32.46 -4.80
CA GLN A 33 59.54 32.62 -4.76
C GLN A 33 60.01 34.01 -5.21
N LEU A 34 59.08 34.87 -5.65
CA LEU A 34 59.34 36.22 -6.12
C LEU A 34 58.41 37.20 -5.38
N ASN A 35 58.96 38.28 -4.85
CA ASN A 35 58.23 39.33 -4.13
C ASN A 35 58.54 40.71 -4.74
N LEU A 36 57.84 41.76 -4.27
CA LEU A 36 58.03 43.14 -4.77
C LEU A 36 59.44 43.70 -4.50
N GLU A 37 60.15 43.12 -3.53
CA GLU A 37 61.50 43.50 -3.11
C GLU A 37 62.58 42.75 -3.90
N THR A 38 62.21 41.72 -4.68
CA THR A 38 63.15 40.99 -5.54
C THR A 38 63.73 41.96 -6.56
N LEU A 39 65.05 41.90 -6.73
CA LEU A 39 65.79 42.77 -7.65
C LEU A 39 65.91 42.08 -9.00
N TYR A 40 65.61 42.79 -10.09
CA TYR A 40 65.92 42.34 -11.44
C TYR A 40 67.02 43.20 -12.04
N TYR A 41 67.82 42.62 -12.92
CA TYR A 41 68.87 43.34 -13.63
C TYR A 41 68.28 44.10 -14.82
N GLU A 42 68.42 45.42 -14.84
CA GLU A 42 67.96 46.27 -15.94
C GLU A 42 69.11 46.56 -16.90
N ALA A 43 69.07 45.97 -18.10
CA ALA A 43 70.15 46.07 -19.09
C ALA A 43 70.38 47.49 -19.63
N THR A 44 69.41 48.40 -19.51
CA THR A 44 69.51 49.79 -20.01
C THR A 44 70.27 50.69 -19.05
N THR A 45 70.18 50.44 -17.75
CA THR A 45 70.80 51.24 -16.69
C THR A 45 71.97 50.53 -16.02
N GLU A 46 72.19 49.25 -16.34
CA GLU A 46 73.18 48.34 -15.75
C GLU A 46 73.08 48.26 -14.20
N GLN A 47 71.87 48.41 -13.68
CA GLN A 47 71.60 48.42 -12.24
C GLN A 47 70.57 47.36 -11.84
N TRP A 48 70.67 46.96 -10.57
CA TRP A 48 69.70 46.08 -9.93
C TRP A 48 68.57 46.91 -9.37
N VAL A 49 67.38 46.76 -9.95
CA VAL A 49 66.20 47.55 -9.59
C VAL A 49 65.16 46.63 -8.97
N ALA A 50 64.53 47.05 -7.88
CA ALA A 50 63.44 46.30 -7.27
C ALA A 50 62.23 46.23 -8.21
N ILE A 51 61.61 45.06 -8.33
CA ILE A 51 60.44 44.84 -9.19
C ILE A 51 59.30 45.80 -8.83
N GLY A 52 59.13 46.14 -7.55
CA GLY A 52 58.14 47.12 -7.10
C GLY A 52 58.43 48.58 -7.49
N ALA A 53 59.68 48.92 -7.81
CA ALA A 53 60.11 50.27 -8.20
C ALA A 53 59.96 50.53 -9.71
N SER A 54 59.97 49.48 -10.54
CA SER A 54 59.71 49.57 -11.97
C SER A 54 58.21 49.45 -12.26
N ALA A 55 57.62 50.50 -12.83
CA ALA A 55 56.20 50.53 -13.16
C ALA A 55 55.83 49.47 -14.20
N GLU A 56 56.74 49.18 -15.14
CA GLU A 56 56.51 48.18 -16.20
C GLU A 56 56.52 46.76 -15.66
N MET A 57 57.54 46.39 -14.86
CA MET A 57 57.65 45.04 -14.28
C MET A 57 56.58 44.78 -13.22
N LYS A 58 56.21 45.80 -12.44
CA LYS A 58 55.10 45.70 -11.48
C LYS A 58 53.76 45.48 -12.18
N ALA A 59 53.47 46.17 -13.28
CA ALA A 59 52.23 45.98 -14.03
C ALA A 59 52.16 44.60 -14.71
N ALA A 60 53.29 44.08 -15.20
CA ALA A 60 53.36 42.78 -15.85
C ALA A 60 53.22 41.60 -14.86
N LEU A 61 53.89 41.67 -13.70
CA LEU A 61 53.92 40.57 -12.73
C LEU A 61 52.81 40.70 -11.66
N PHE A 62 52.47 41.92 -11.23
CA PHE A 62 51.46 42.17 -10.19
C PHE A 62 50.28 43.01 -10.72
N PRO A 63 49.46 42.47 -11.64
CA PRO A 63 48.28 43.20 -12.10
C PRO A 63 47.31 43.42 -10.94
N GLU A 64 46.82 44.66 -10.77
CA GLU A 64 45.82 44.98 -9.75
C GLU A 64 44.55 44.15 -10.01
N LYS A 65 44.31 43.13 -9.16
CA LYS A 65 43.16 42.24 -9.27
C LYS A 65 41.86 43.04 -9.14
N LYS A 66 41.26 43.40 -10.27
CA LYS A 66 39.94 44.03 -10.33
C LYS A 66 38.92 43.03 -9.75
N LYS A 67 38.40 43.32 -8.54
CA LYS A 67 37.33 42.53 -7.91
C LYS A 67 36.16 42.41 -8.87
N LEU A 68 35.99 41.24 -9.47
CA LEU A 68 34.77 40.88 -10.20
C LEU A 68 33.67 40.68 -9.16
N VAL A 69 32.83 41.69 -8.99
CA VAL A 69 31.60 41.57 -8.19
C VAL A 69 30.61 40.77 -9.03
N VAL A 70 30.43 39.49 -8.68
CA VAL A 70 29.35 38.67 -9.24
C VAL A 70 28.03 39.32 -8.78
N LYS A 71 27.20 39.80 -9.72
CA LYS A 71 25.86 40.30 -9.40
C LYS A 71 25.10 39.22 -8.63
N ALA A 72 24.50 39.60 -7.51
CA ALA A 72 23.68 38.70 -6.70
C ALA A 72 22.61 38.05 -7.59
N LYS A 73 22.47 36.72 -7.47
CA LYS A 73 21.45 35.93 -8.16
C LYS A 73 20.10 36.61 -7.98
N GLU A 74 19.51 37.10 -9.06
CA GLU A 74 18.07 37.30 -9.12
C GLU A 74 17.44 35.96 -8.74
N ASN A 75 16.45 35.98 -7.84
CA ASN A 75 15.68 34.79 -7.44
C ASN A 75 14.93 34.25 -8.66
N LEU A 76 15.63 33.51 -9.51
CA LEU A 76 15.03 32.68 -10.54
C LEU A 76 14.20 31.64 -9.79
N LYS A 77 12.88 31.78 -9.87
CA LYS A 77 11.92 30.80 -9.36
C LYS A 77 12.12 29.52 -10.18
N THR A 78 13.01 28.65 -9.72
CA THR A 78 13.21 27.33 -10.31
C THR A 78 11.92 26.54 -10.17
N LEU A 79 11.35 26.08 -11.29
CA LEU A 79 10.15 25.21 -11.32
C LEU A 79 10.34 23.91 -10.51
N ASN A 80 11.59 23.55 -10.19
CA ASN A 80 11.95 22.47 -9.27
C ASN A 80 12.18 23.01 -7.86
N THR A 81 11.19 23.65 -7.27
CA THR A 81 11.13 23.68 -5.80
C THR A 81 10.48 22.37 -5.39
N ALA A 82 11.30 21.42 -4.93
CA ALA A 82 10.76 20.26 -4.24
C ALA A 82 10.00 20.81 -3.03
N SER A 83 8.68 20.85 -3.13
CA SER A 83 7.80 21.02 -2.00
C SER A 83 7.94 19.74 -1.16
N ASP A 84 9.01 19.66 -0.37
CA ASP A 84 9.24 18.61 0.62
C ASP A 84 8.30 18.79 1.82
N SER A 85 7.00 19.02 1.56
CA SER A 85 5.95 18.90 2.58
C SER A 85 5.40 17.49 2.64
N ARG A 86 6.15 16.49 2.15
CA ARG A 86 5.80 15.10 2.43
C ARG A 86 6.25 14.83 3.87
N PRO A 87 5.32 14.45 4.77
CA PRO A 87 5.68 14.14 6.14
C PRO A 87 6.78 13.06 6.17
N PRO A 88 7.65 13.05 7.20
CA PRO A 88 8.64 12.00 7.36
C PRO A 88 7.98 10.61 7.26
N ILE A 89 8.55 9.73 6.45
CA ILE A 89 8.04 8.37 6.27
C ILE A 89 8.13 7.65 7.61
N THR A 90 6.98 7.23 8.14
CA THR A 90 6.92 6.48 9.40
C THR A 90 7.19 5.00 9.15
N VAL A 91 7.53 4.24 10.21
CA VAL A 91 7.66 2.78 10.09
C VAL A 91 6.35 2.14 9.63
N ASP A 92 5.20 2.69 10.03
CA ASP A 92 3.89 2.24 9.56
C ASP A 92 3.71 2.47 8.06
N ASP A 93 4.22 3.58 7.52
CA ASP A 93 4.24 3.81 6.06
C ASP A 93 5.17 2.83 5.34
N MET A 94 6.29 2.45 5.96
CA MET A 94 7.22 1.45 5.41
C MET A 94 6.58 0.05 5.40
N LEU A 95 5.88 -0.34 6.48
CA LEU A 95 5.14 -1.59 6.57
C LEU A 95 3.95 -1.60 5.61
N ALA A 96 3.20 -0.50 5.53
CA ALA A 96 2.11 -0.35 4.57
C ALA A 96 2.61 -0.41 3.13
N ALA A 97 3.79 0.16 2.81
CA ALA A 97 4.40 0.03 1.50
C ALA A 97 4.81 -1.42 1.18
N ALA A 98 5.38 -2.14 2.16
CA ALA A 98 5.72 -3.55 2.01
C ALA A 98 4.48 -4.46 1.82
N GLU A 99 3.37 -4.13 2.47
CA GLU A 99 2.09 -4.86 2.37
C GLU A 99 1.18 -4.36 1.23
N GLY A 100 1.57 -3.34 0.46
CA GLY A 100 0.75 -2.73 -0.59
C GLY A 100 -0.51 -2.02 -0.07
N ARG A 101 -0.45 -1.48 1.16
CA ARG A 101 -1.53 -0.80 1.89
C ARG A 101 -1.36 0.73 1.96
N THR A 102 -0.56 1.32 1.08
CA THR A 102 -0.37 2.78 1.05
C THR A 102 -1.61 3.49 0.49
N ASN A 103 -1.72 4.81 0.70
CA ASN A 103 -2.80 5.62 0.13
C ASN A 103 -2.88 5.54 -1.41
N GLU A 104 -1.78 5.20 -2.10
CA GLU A 104 -1.71 5.05 -3.56
C GLU A 104 -1.91 3.61 -4.06
N THR A 105 -1.93 2.62 -3.16
CA THR A 105 -2.02 1.19 -3.50
C THR A 105 -3.15 0.45 -2.79
N GLY A 106 -3.85 1.08 -1.84
CA GLY A 106 -4.93 0.46 -1.07
C GLY A 106 -6.16 0.06 -1.90
N ASP A 107 -6.34 0.66 -3.07
CA ASP A 107 -7.32 0.33 -4.11
C ASP A 107 -6.88 -0.82 -5.03
N LYS A 108 -5.59 -1.16 -5.04
CA LYS A 108 -4.99 -2.28 -5.79
C LYS A 108 -4.83 -3.54 -4.94
N ARG A 109 -5.61 -3.66 -3.86
CA ARG A 109 -5.63 -4.85 -3.01
C ARG A 109 -6.01 -6.09 -3.81
N ASP A 110 -5.41 -7.21 -3.42
CA ASP A 110 -5.78 -8.51 -3.98
C ASP A 110 -7.28 -8.76 -3.77
N PRO A 111 -8.08 -8.86 -4.86
CA PRO A 111 -9.50 -9.14 -4.76
C PRO A 111 -9.79 -10.46 -4.04
N ALA A 112 -8.84 -11.40 -4.01
CA ALA A 112 -8.98 -12.66 -3.30
C ALA A 112 -9.18 -12.47 -1.78
N ILE A 113 -8.57 -11.45 -1.17
CA ILE A 113 -8.72 -11.16 0.26
C ILE A 113 -10.16 -10.69 0.56
N ALA A 114 -10.71 -9.84 -0.31
CA ALA A 114 -12.08 -9.37 -0.17
C ALA A 114 -13.08 -10.52 -0.40
N MET A 115 -12.82 -11.36 -1.41
CA MET A 115 -13.62 -12.56 -1.68
C MET A 115 -13.57 -13.57 -0.53
N ALA A 116 -12.41 -13.78 0.09
CA ALA A 116 -12.26 -14.68 1.23
C ALA A 116 -13.07 -14.19 2.45
N ARG A 117 -13.06 -12.88 2.72
CA ARG A 117 -13.88 -12.29 3.79
C ARG A 117 -15.38 -12.44 3.51
N ALA A 118 -15.80 -12.15 2.28
CA ALA A 118 -17.18 -12.32 1.87
C ALA A 118 -17.61 -13.79 1.99
N ALA A 119 -16.78 -14.73 1.52
CA ALA A 119 -17.04 -16.16 1.64
C ALA A 119 -17.16 -16.59 3.10
N ALA A 120 -16.28 -16.12 3.99
CA ALA A 120 -16.35 -16.45 5.42
C ALA A 120 -17.66 -15.99 6.06
N ILE A 121 -18.09 -14.76 5.78
CA ILE A 121 -19.39 -14.24 6.26
C ILE A 121 -20.54 -15.08 5.70
N GLY A 122 -20.47 -15.46 4.42
CA GLY A 122 -21.45 -16.33 3.78
C GLY A 122 -21.54 -17.71 4.44
N THR A 123 -20.39 -18.32 4.76
CA THR A 123 -20.31 -19.61 5.47
C THR A 123 -20.96 -19.51 6.85
N TRP A 124 -20.58 -18.51 7.66
CA TRP A 124 -21.16 -18.34 9.00
C TRP A 124 -22.67 -18.03 8.96
N SER A 125 -23.10 -17.27 7.97
CA SER A 125 -24.53 -17.00 7.75
C SER A 125 -25.28 -18.28 7.38
N ALA A 126 -24.73 -19.10 6.48
CA ALA A 126 -25.32 -20.38 6.09
C ALA A 126 -25.40 -21.36 7.27
N ILE A 127 -24.35 -21.44 8.11
CA ILE A 127 -24.37 -22.24 9.34
C ILE A 127 -25.52 -21.77 10.25
N GLY A 128 -25.63 -20.47 10.49
CA GLY A 128 -26.70 -19.90 11.31
C GLY A 128 -28.10 -20.22 10.76
N MET A 129 -28.30 -20.08 9.45
CA MET A 129 -29.56 -20.42 8.78
C MET A 129 -29.92 -21.90 8.95
N MET A 130 -28.95 -22.81 8.79
CA MET A 130 -29.17 -24.25 8.91
C MET A 130 -29.51 -24.65 10.36
N VAL A 131 -28.85 -24.05 11.36
CA VAL A 131 -29.18 -24.27 12.77
C VAL A 131 -30.59 -23.77 13.10
N ILE A 132 -30.96 -22.59 12.60
CA ILE A 132 -32.30 -22.03 12.81
C ILE A 132 -33.36 -22.91 12.12
N ALA A 133 -33.12 -23.35 10.88
CA ALA A 133 -34.01 -24.24 10.15
C ALA A 133 -34.19 -25.58 10.88
N ALA A 134 -33.10 -26.20 11.32
CA ALA A 134 -33.14 -27.43 12.11
C ALA A 134 -33.96 -27.28 13.39
N ALA A 135 -33.84 -26.15 14.09
CA ALA A 135 -34.67 -25.88 15.26
C ALA A 135 -36.17 -25.85 14.89
N GLY A 136 -36.55 -25.20 13.80
CA GLY A 136 -37.94 -25.14 13.34
C GLY A 136 -38.50 -26.49 12.88
N GLU A 137 -37.65 -27.36 12.35
CA GLU A 137 -38.06 -28.67 11.83
C GLU A 137 -38.06 -29.78 12.89
N ILE A 138 -37.17 -29.71 13.89
CA ILE A 138 -37.05 -30.74 14.94
C ILE A 138 -37.97 -30.46 16.13
N LEU A 139 -37.98 -29.21 16.64
CA LEU A 139 -38.62 -28.90 17.92
C LEU A 139 -40.13 -29.21 17.97
N PRO A 140 -40.94 -29.00 16.91
CA PRO A 140 -42.36 -29.37 16.94
C PRO A 140 -42.62 -30.87 17.15
N SER A 141 -41.62 -31.71 16.94
CA SER A 141 -41.72 -33.18 17.02
C SER A 141 -40.61 -33.77 17.89
N ILE A 142 -40.12 -33.00 18.87
CA ILE A 142 -39.00 -33.41 19.73
C ILE A 142 -39.31 -34.66 20.57
N ASP A 143 -40.58 -34.86 20.94
CA ASP A 143 -41.01 -36.01 21.73
C ASP A 143 -40.69 -37.35 21.02
N PHE A 144 -40.73 -37.37 19.68
CA PHE A 144 -40.38 -38.55 18.89
C PHE A 144 -38.87 -38.82 18.90
N VAL A 145 -38.03 -37.78 18.99
CA VAL A 145 -36.59 -37.94 19.19
C VAL A 145 -36.32 -38.55 20.56
N LEU A 146 -36.99 -38.05 21.59
CA LEU A 146 -36.82 -38.48 22.97
C LEU A 146 -37.33 -39.91 23.21
N ALA A 147 -38.32 -40.35 22.42
CA ALA A 147 -38.86 -41.71 22.48
C ALA A 147 -37.89 -42.79 21.95
N PHE A 148 -36.83 -42.41 21.21
CA PHE A 148 -35.83 -43.33 20.63
C PHE A 148 -36.42 -44.48 19.80
N ASP A 149 -37.53 -44.24 19.10
CA ASP A 149 -38.12 -45.22 18.18
C ASP A 149 -37.72 -44.92 16.72
N PRO A 150 -36.86 -45.73 16.09
CA PRO A 150 -36.43 -45.54 14.71
C PRO A 150 -37.56 -45.66 13.68
N ALA A 151 -38.67 -46.32 14.02
CA ALA A 151 -39.80 -46.49 13.10
C ALA A 151 -40.58 -45.18 12.92
N LEU A 152 -40.70 -44.37 13.97
CA LEU A 152 -41.43 -43.10 13.97
C LEU A 152 -40.71 -42.00 13.17
N LEU A 153 -39.40 -42.11 12.96
CA LEU A 153 -38.60 -41.16 12.16
C LEU A 153 -39.10 -41.02 10.71
N LEU A 154 -39.62 -42.10 10.12
CA LEU A 154 -40.14 -42.09 8.74
C LEU A 154 -41.49 -41.39 8.61
N GLU A 155 -42.26 -41.31 9.70
CA GLU A 155 -43.56 -40.63 9.73
C GLU A 155 -43.42 -39.12 9.88
N HIS A 156 -42.24 -38.64 10.32
CA HIS A 156 -41.92 -37.23 10.53
C HIS A 156 -40.79 -36.76 9.59
N PRO A 157 -41.08 -36.54 8.29
CA PRO A 157 -40.05 -36.18 7.31
C PRO A 157 -39.30 -34.88 7.63
N LEU A 158 -39.93 -33.92 8.33
CA LEU A 158 -39.26 -32.69 8.79
C LEU A 158 -38.12 -32.97 9.77
N LEU A 159 -38.28 -33.96 10.64
CA LEU A 159 -37.28 -34.31 11.64
C LEU A 159 -35.99 -34.85 10.97
N ILE A 160 -36.15 -35.63 9.90
CA ILE A 160 -35.04 -36.10 9.07
C ILE A 160 -34.33 -34.92 8.41
N ILE A 161 -35.08 -33.99 7.84
CA ILE A 161 -34.52 -32.81 7.17
C ILE A 161 -33.76 -31.93 8.19
N GLY A 162 -34.32 -31.70 9.38
CA GLY A 162 -33.66 -30.91 10.41
C GLY A 162 -32.39 -31.59 10.95
N ALA A 163 -32.38 -32.91 11.04
CA ALA A 163 -31.17 -33.66 11.39
C ALA A 163 -30.08 -33.52 10.32
N ILE A 164 -30.46 -33.58 9.03
CA ILE A 164 -29.55 -33.31 7.91
C ILE A 164 -28.99 -31.88 8.00
N ASP A 165 -29.83 -30.90 8.37
CA ASP A 165 -29.40 -29.51 8.49
C ASP A 165 -28.37 -29.31 9.61
N LEU A 166 -28.54 -29.98 10.76
CA LEU A 166 -27.52 -29.98 11.82
C LEU A 166 -26.21 -30.60 11.36
N VAL A 167 -26.26 -31.75 10.67
CA VAL A 167 -25.06 -32.39 10.14
C VAL A 167 -24.35 -31.47 9.16
N LEU A 168 -25.08 -30.86 8.22
CA LEU A 168 -24.52 -29.90 7.27
C LEU A 168 -23.94 -28.67 7.97
N ALA A 169 -24.62 -28.12 8.99
CA ALA A 169 -24.12 -27.00 9.77
C ALA A 169 -22.79 -27.33 10.47
N ILE A 170 -22.66 -28.53 11.04
CA ILE A 170 -21.43 -29.00 11.67
C ILE A 170 -20.31 -29.14 10.63
N LEU A 171 -20.57 -29.82 9.52
CA LEU A 171 -19.56 -30.04 8.47
C LEU A 171 -19.10 -28.72 7.83
N LEU A 172 -20.01 -27.76 7.65
CA LEU A 172 -19.68 -26.40 7.24
C LEU A 172 -18.83 -25.67 8.29
N GLY A 173 -19.17 -25.81 9.58
CA GLY A 173 -18.39 -25.25 10.70
C GLY A 173 -16.97 -25.82 10.77
N LEU A 174 -16.79 -27.08 10.36
CA LEU A 174 -15.47 -27.71 10.19
C LEU A 174 -14.74 -27.27 8.92
N GLY A 175 -15.33 -26.41 8.08
CA GLY A 175 -14.71 -25.86 6.89
C GLY A 175 -14.91 -26.69 5.61
N MET A 176 -15.84 -27.67 5.59
CA MET A 176 -16.10 -28.50 4.40
C MET A 176 -16.91 -27.75 3.32
N VAL A 177 -16.27 -26.79 2.65
CA VAL A 177 -16.89 -25.98 1.58
C VAL A 177 -17.27 -26.79 0.32
N THR A 178 -16.72 -28.00 0.16
CA THR A 178 -17.09 -28.93 -0.92
C THR A 178 -18.57 -29.36 -0.85
N LEU A 179 -19.22 -29.17 0.30
CA LEU A 179 -20.64 -29.47 0.52
C LEU A 179 -21.60 -28.37 0.05
N TYR A 180 -21.11 -27.22 -0.44
CA TYR A 180 -21.97 -26.14 -0.94
C TYR A 180 -23.03 -26.59 -1.98
N PRO A 181 -22.75 -27.51 -2.93
CA PRO A 181 -23.78 -28.02 -3.81
C PRO A 181 -24.93 -28.72 -3.06
N VAL A 182 -24.64 -29.43 -1.97
CA VAL A 182 -25.64 -30.10 -1.13
C VAL A 182 -26.46 -29.06 -0.35
N VAL A 183 -25.80 -28.02 0.17
CA VAL A 183 -26.48 -26.90 0.85
C VAL A 183 -27.43 -26.16 -0.10
N ARG A 184 -27.01 -25.94 -1.35
CA ARG A 184 -27.86 -25.33 -2.39
C ARG A 184 -29.04 -26.21 -2.75
N PHE A 185 -28.81 -27.52 -2.90
CA PHE A 185 -29.89 -28.48 -3.09
C PHE A 185 -30.87 -28.45 -1.94
N ARG A 186 -30.38 -28.41 -0.70
CA ARG A 186 -31.20 -28.29 0.51
C ARG A 186 -32.02 -27.00 0.54
N ALA A 187 -31.44 -25.87 0.13
CA ALA A 187 -32.16 -24.61 -0.01
C ALA A 187 -33.31 -24.72 -1.03
N ALA A 188 -33.05 -25.36 -2.18
CA ALA A 188 -34.07 -25.63 -3.19
C ALA A 188 -35.15 -26.60 -2.69
N LEU A 189 -34.77 -27.62 -1.91
CA LEU A 189 -35.69 -28.54 -1.26
C LEU A 189 -36.57 -27.83 -0.23
N GLY A 190 -36.03 -26.91 0.56
CA GLY A 190 -36.81 -26.07 1.47
C GLY A 190 -37.85 -25.23 0.72
N LEU A 191 -37.44 -24.58 -0.37
CA LEU A 191 -38.35 -23.80 -1.21
C LEU A 191 -39.42 -24.69 -1.84
N GLY A 192 -39.04 -25.85 -2.36
CA GLY A 192 -39.94 -26.79 -3.03
C GLY A 192 -40.91 -27.44 -2.05
N PHE A 193 -40.39 -28.16 -1.05
CA PHE A 193 -41.20 -28.95 -0.12
C PHE A 193 -42.00 -28.07 0.86
N LEU A 194 -41.32 -27.26 1.68
CA LEU A 194 -42.01 -26.39 2.65
C LEU A 194 -42.78 -25.27 1.96
N GLY A 195 -42.25 -24.69 0.89
CA GLY A 195 -42.99 -23.68 0.11
C GLY A 195 -44.27 -24.25 -0.49
N PHE A 196 -44.23 -25.48 -1.05
CA PHE A 196 -45.46 -26.13 -1.52
C PHE A 196 -46.45 -26.43 -0.39
N LEU A 197 -45.98 -26.88 0.77
CA LEU A 197 -46.83 -27.11 1.94
C LEU A 197 -47.54 -25.84 2.39
N PHE A 198 -46.82 -24.71 2.53
CA PHE A 198 -47.44 -23.45 2.92
C PHE A 198 -48.37 -22.89 1.85
N TYR A 199 -48.02 -23.05 0.57
CA TYR A 199 -48.86 -22.64 -0.55
C TYR A 199 -50.20 -23.39 -0.56
N THR A 200 -50.17 -24.72 -0.46
CA THR A 200 -51.39 -25.56 -0.47
C THR A 200 -52.29 -25.31 0.75
N GLN A 201 -51.71 -24.87 1.88
CA GLN A 201 -52.46 -24.49 3.08
C GLN A 201 -52.94 -23.02 3.07
N GLY A 202 -52.64 -22.25 2.02
CA GLY A 202 -53.05 -20.84 1.90
C GLY A 202 -52.28 -19.86 2.79
N LEU A 203 -51.05 -20.19 3.17
CA LEU A 203 -50.27 -19.48 4.19
C LEU A 203 -49.21 -18.60 3.58
N ASN A 204 -49.63 -17.39 3.24
CA ASN A 204 -48.79 -16.45 2.51
C ASN A 204 -47.56 -15.98 3.32
N LEU A 205 -47.71 -15.77 4.63
CA LEU A 205 -46.62 -15.24 5.45
C LEU A 205 -45.50 -16.26 5.71
N PRO A 206 -45.80 -17.51 6.11
CA PRO A 206 -44.80 -18.59 6.15
C PRO A 206 -44.20 -18.90 4.78
N LEU A 207 -44.99 -18.83 3.70
CA LEU A 207 -44.50 -19.00 2.34
C LEU A 207 -43.44 -17.95 1.97
N LEU A 208 -43.69 -16.68 2.26
CA LEU A 208 -42.71 -15.62 2.03
C LEU A 208 -41.44 -15.81 2.86
N ALA A 209 -41.59 -16.23 4.13
CA ALA A 209 -40.47 -16.49 5.02
C ALA A 209 -39.57 -17.61 4.48
N VAL A 210 -40.15 -18.74 4.04
CA VAL A 210 -39.35 -19.85 3.50
C VAL A 210 -38.73 -19.50 2.15
N CYS A 211 -39.43 -18.73 1.31
CA CYS A 211 -38.86 -18.20 0.08
C CYS A 211 -37.63 -17.32 0.34
N ALA A 212 -37.73 -16.40 1.30
CA ALA A 212 -36.62 -15.53 1.71
C ALA A 212 -35.47 -16.33 2.32
N GLY A 213 -35.78 -17.29 3.20
CA GLY A 213 -34.81 -18.18 3.86
C GLY A 213 -34.01 -18.99 2.84
N SER A 214 -34.71 -19.69 1.94
CA SER A 214 -34.09 -20.50 0.89
C SER A 214 -33.28 -19.67 -0.11
N ALA A 215 -33.79 -18.50 -0.53
CA ALA A 215 -33.05 -17.62 -1.43
C ALA A 215 -31.76 -17.10 -0.76
N GLY A 216 -31.85 -16.66 0.51
CA GLY A 216 -30.69 -16.19 1.26
C GLY A 216 -29.64 -17.27 1.47
N LEU A 217 -30.05 -18.50 1.83
CA LEU A 217 -29.15 -19.64 1.98
C LEU A 217 -28.44 -19.97 0.67
N TYR A 218 -29.17 -20.02 -0.44
CA TYR A 218 -28.59 -20.29 -1.76
C TYR A 218 -27.57 -19.19 -2.15
N LEU A 219 -27.96 -17.92 -2.04
CA LEU A 219 -27.12 -16.79 -2.44
C LEU A 219 -25.86 -16.64 -1.57
N CYS A 220 -25.92 -16.99 -0.28
CA CYS A 220 -24.73 -17.01 0.60
C CYS A 220 -23.65 -17.99 0.15
N THR A 221 -24.02 -19.08 -0.53
CA THR A 221 -23.06 -20.09 -1.01
C THR A 221 -22.48 -19.78 -2.39
N VAL A 222 -23.04 -18.80 -3.12
CA VAL A 222 -22.64 -18.45 -4.50
C VAL A 222 -21.95 -17.09 -4.57
N SER A 223 -22.35 -16.17 -3.71
CA SER A 223 -21.86 -14.79 -3.74
C SER A 223 -20.41 -14.69 -3.24
N VAL A 224 -19.57 -14.01 -4.01
CA VAL A 224 -18.15 -13.77 -3.68
C VAL A 224 -17.85 -12.31 -3.35
N SER A 225 -18.87 -11.46 -3.32
CA SER A 225 -18.77 -10.04 -3.00
C SER A 225 -19.46 -9.73 -1.68
N LEU A 226 -18.87 -8.81 -0.91
CA LEU A 226 -19.30 -8.52 0.47
C LEU A 226 -20.74 -8.01 0.54
N ILE A 227 -21.13 -7.09 -0.34
CA ILE A 227 -22.45 -6.45 -0.31
C ILE A 227 -23.57 -7.49 -0.55
N PRO A 228 -23.54 -8.29 -1.64
CA PRO A 228 -24.54 -9.34 -1.85
C PRO A 228 -24.58 -10.38 -0.74
N VAL A 229 -23.43 -10.77 -0.18
CA VAL A 229 -23.40 -11.72 0.95
C VAL A 229 -24.10 -11.14 2.18
N LEU A 230 -23.89 -9.86 2.51
CA LEU A 230 -24.55 -9.24 3.66
C LEU A 230 -26.07 -9.19 3.49
N PHE A 231 -26.55 -8.81 2.30
CA PHE A 231 -27.98 -8.80 2.02
C PHE A 231 -28.57 -10.22 2.02
N ALA A 232 -27.90 -11.18 1.38
CA ALA A 232 -28.32 -12.57 1.38
C ALA A 232 -28.32 -13.19 2.79
N GLY A 233 -27.31 -12.86 3.60
CA GLY A 233 -27.18 -13.30 4.99
C GLY A 233 -28.32 -12.78 5.85
N LEU A 234 -28.59 -11.47 5.81
CA LEU A 234 -29.71 -10.88 6.55
C LEU A 234 -31.06 -11.42 6.10
N LEU A 235 -31.30 -11.48 4.78
CA LEU A 235 -32.54 -12.00 4.23
C LEU A 235 -32.76 -13.46 4.60
N GLY A 236 -31.72 -14.28 4.48
CA GLY A 236 -31.79 -15.71 4.79
C GLY A 236 -31.97 -15.99 6.27
N LEU A 237 -31.26 -15.29 7.15
CA LEU A 237 -31.42 -15.43 8.61
C LEU A 237 -32.82 -15.00 9.05
N ALA A 238 -33.31 -13.85 8.56
CA ALA A 238 -34.65 -13.37 8.87
C ALA A 238 -35.74 -14.33 8.32
N GLY A 239 -35.56 -14.82 7.09
CA GLY A 239 -36.48 -15.78 6.48
C GLY A 239 -36.53 -17.12 7.19
N MET A 240 -35.37 -17.69 7.56
CA MET A 240 -35.31 -18.93 8.33
C MET A 240 -35.88 -18.74 9.75
N ALA A 241 -35.56 -17.63 10.43
CA ALA A 241 -36.12 -17.33 11.74
C ALA A 241 -37.65 -17.16 11.69
N GLY A 242 -38.15 -16.48 10.66
CA GLY A 242 -39.59 -16.35 10.43
C GLY A 242 -40.26 -17.69 10.15
N THR A 243 -39.64 -18.54 9.32
CA THR A 243 -40.13 -19.89 9.04
C THR A 243 -40.21 -20.74 10.31
N THR A 244 -39.13 -20.76 11.09
CA THR A 244 -39.04 -21.45 12.37
C THR A 244 -40.09 -20.94 13.37
N TYR A 245 -40.28 -19.62 13.46
CA TYR A 245 -41.33 -19.05 14.31
C TYR A 245 -42.71 -19.60 13.93
N PHE A 246 -43.07 -19.59 12.64
CA PHE A 246 -44.37 -20.09 12.20
C PHE A 246 -44.55 -21.59 12.40
N LEU A 247 -43.49 -22.39 12.30
CA LEU A 247 -43.54 -23.83 12.58
C LEU A 247 -43.72 -24.12 14.07
N LEU A 248 -43.17 -23.28 14.96
CA LEU A 248 -43.26 -23.46 16.41
C LEU A 248 -44.58 -22.97 17.02
N THR A 249 -45.20 -21.97 16.41
CA THR A 249 -46.44 -21.34 16.94
C THR A 249 -47.74 -21.92 16.37
N ARG A 250 -47.65 -23.00 15.60
CA ARG A 250 -48.78 -23.69 14.97
C ARG A 250 -48.97 -25.07 15.57
#